data_AF-A0A842ULC7-F1
#
_entry.id   AF-A0A842ULC7-F1
#
_cell.length_a   1.000
_cell.length_b   1.000
_cell.length_c   1.000
_cell.angle_alpha   90.00
_cell.angle_beta   90.00
_cell.angle_gamma   90.00
#
_symmetry.space_group_name_H-M   'P 1'
#
loop_
_entity.id
_entity.type
_entity.pdbx_description
1 polymer ?
#
loop_
_entity_poly.entity_id
_entity_poly.type
_entity_poly.pdbx_seq_one_letter_code
_entity_poly.pdbx_strand_id
1 'polypeptide(L)'
;MSRKGLLAAFLSFFLAGLGQMYLRSFSRGLVFLAAEGLTGWLYLTYENPLFFALNLLVSLVAAFDAYKLASKKRVEEKESQTQRKQELKAF
;
A
#
# COMPACT_ATOMS: atom_id res chain seq x y z
N MET A 1 5.38 11.83 -11.70
CA MET A 1 5.20 10.84 -10.61
C MET A 1 5.23 11.58 -9.28
N SER A 2 4.25 11.42 -8.38
CA SER A 2 4.26 12.16 -7.11
C SER A 2 5.28 11.52 -6.16
N ARG A 3 6.13 12.33 -5.48
CA ARG A 3 7.17 11.84 -4.57
C ARG A 3 6.62 10.90 -3.47
N LYS A 4 5.37 11.11 -3.06
CA LYS A 4 4.67 10.27 -2.07
C LYS A 4 4.33 8.87 -2.59
N GLY A 5 3.99 8.72 -3.88
CA GLY A 5 3.71 7.41 -4.48
C GLY A 5 4.98 6.58 -4.68
N LEU A 6 6.10 7.24 -4.98
CA LEU A 6 7.40 6.60 -5.11
C LEU A 6 7.92 6.13 -3.74
N LEU A 7 7.76 6.95 -2.69
CA LEU A 7 8.05 6.56 -1.31
C LEU A 7 7.16 5.41 -0.82
N ALA A 8 5.86 5.41 -1.11
CA ALA A 8 4.98 4.31 -0.73
C ALA A 8 5.34 2.98 -1.43
N ALA A 9 5.72 3.05 -2.71
CA ALA A 9 6.24 1.88 -3.45
C ALA A 9 7.60 1.41 -2.89
N PHE A 10 8.49 2.34 -2.53
CA PHE A 10 9.79 2.02 -1.92
C PHE A 10 9.64 1.45 -0.50
N LEU A 11 8.68 1.92 0.30
CA LEU A 11 8.36 1.33 1.60
C LEU A 11 7.73 -0.06 1.46
N SER A 12 6.88 -0.26 0.44
CA SER A 12 6.26 -1.56 0.17
C SER A 12 7.25 -2.60 -0.37
N PHE A 13 8.40 -2.15 -0.88
CA PHE A 13 9.52 -3.01 -1.28
C PHE A 13 10.28 -3.57 -0.07
N PHE A 14 10.28 -2.87 1.08
CA PHE A 14 10.93 -3.34 2.30
C PHE A 14 10.01 -4.24 3.14
N LEU A 15 8.71 -3.96 3.20
CA LEU A 15 7.69 -4.82 3.82
C LEU A 15 6.32 -4.59 3.19
N ALA A 16 5.63 -5.66 2.82
CA ALA A 16 4.22 -5.65 2.51
C ALA A 16 3.42 -5.10 3.70
N GLY A 17 2.49 -4.18 3.42
CA GLY A 17 1.67 -3.53 4.45
C GLY A 17 2.14 -2.14 4.87
N LEU A 18 3.43 -1.79 4.76
CA LEU A 18 3.93 -0.47 5.13
C LEU A 18 3.36 0.65 4.26
N GLY A 19 3.20 0.42 2.95
CA GLY A 19 2.57 1.39 2.05
C GLY A 19 1.12 1.71 2.43
N GLN A 20 0.37 0.73 2.91
CA GLN A 20 -1.02 0.92 3.36
C GLN A 20 -1.09 1.61 4.71
N MET A 21 -0.18 1.30 5.64
CA MET A 21 -0.06 2.01 6.92
C MET A 21 0.31 3.48 6.71
N TYR A 22 1.23 3.78 5.79
CA TYR A 22 1.58 5.15 5.42
C TYR A 22 0.38 5.94 4.87
N LEU A 23 -0.49 5.26 4.10
CA LEU A 23 -1.75 5.81 3.62
C LEU A 23 -2.85 5.84 4.70
N ARG A 24 -2.51 5.66 5.98
CA ARG A 24 -3.44 5.63 7.14
C ARG A 24 -4.51 4.53 7.05
N SER A 25 -4.25 3.46 6.31
CA SER A 25 -5.13 2.29 6.21
C SER A 25 -4.53 1.13 7.01
N PHE A 26 -4.52 1.27 8.34
CA PHE A 26 -3.89 0.33 9.27
C PHE A 26 -4.44 -1.10 9.18
N SER A 27 -5.76 -1.26 9.02
CA SER A 27 -6.39 -2.57 8.91
C SER A 27 -5.87 -3.37 7.71
N ARG A 28 -5.78 -2.72 6.55
CA ARG A 28 -5.22 -3.35 5.34
C ARG A 28 -3.73 -3.65 5.51
N GLY A 29 -2.98 -2.69 6.06
CA GLY A 29 -1.55 -2.88 6.31
C GLY A 29 -1.26 -4.09 7.19
N LEU A 30 -2.05 -4.29 8.24
CA LEU A 30 -1.91 -5.44 9.15
C LEU A 30 -2.20 -6.78 8.45
N VAL A 31 -3.19 -6.82 7.56
CA VAL A 31 -3.52 -8.04 6.80
C VAL A 31 -2.35 -8.47 5.90
N PHE A 32 -1.75 -7.53 5.16
CA PHE A 32 -0.63 -7.85 4.29
C PHE A 32 0.65 -8.17 5.06
N LEU A 33 0.89 -7.48 6.18
CA LEU A 33 2.03 -7.76 7.05
C LEU A 33 1.90 -9.14 7.71
N ALA A 34 0.69 -9.53 8.14
CA ALA A 34 0.42 -10.87 8.65
C ALA A 34 0.58 -11.95 7.56
N ALA A 35 0.09 -11.69 6.35
CA ALA A 35 0.23 -12.62 5.23
C ALA A 35 1.70 -12.80 4.80
N GLU A 36 2.48 -11.73 4.75
CA GLU A 36 3.91 -11.79 4.46
C GLU A 36 4.68 -12.50 5.57
N GLY A 37 4.38 -12.21 6.84
CA GLY A 37 4.95 -12.91 7.99
C GLY A 37 4.64 -14.40 8.00
N LEU A 38 3.39 -14.79 7.71
CA LEU A 38 2.96 -16.19 7.65
C LEU A 38 3.65 -16.94 6.50
N THR A 39 3.67 -16.36 5.30
CA THR A 39 4.31 -16.99 4.14
C THR A 39 5.83 -17.05 4.28
N GLY A 40 6.45 -16.03 4.88
CA GLY A 40 7.87 -16.04 5.22
C GLY A 40 8.21 -17.09 6.28
N TRP A 41 7.39 -17.23 7.32
CA TRP A 41 7.57 -18.26 8.33
C TRP A 41 7.42 -19.68 7.76
N LEU A 42 6.44 -19.91 6.88
CA LEU A 42 6.29 -21.17 6.15
C LEU A 42 7.51 -21.48 5.28
N TYR A 43 8.05 -20.48 4.59
CA TYR A 43 9.28 -20.64 3.80
C TYR A 43 10.47 -21.06 4.68
N LEU A 44 10.67 -20.43 5.83
CA LEU A 44 11.75 -20.79 6.76
C LEU A 44 11.54 -22.15 7.43
N THR A 45 10.30 -22.60 7.59
CA THR A 45 9.98 -23.87 8.27
C THR A 45 10.11 -25.07 7.35
N TYR A 46 9.69 -24.93 6.09
CA TYR A 46 9.61 -26.04 5.14
C TYR A 46 10.65 -25.97 4.02
N GLU A 47 11.38 -24.86 3.90
CA GLU A 47 12.40 -24.59 2.86
C GLU A 47 11.91 -24.84 1.42
N ASN A 48 10.60 -24.81 1.20
CA ASN A 48 10.00 -25.10 -0.09
C ASN A 48 9.95 -23.81 -0.95
N PRO A 49 10.52 -23.80 -2.18
CA PRO A 49 10.50 -22.65 -3.08
C PRO A 49 9.09 -22.12 -3.39
N LEU A 50 8.05 -22.96 -3.28
CA LEU A 50 6.65 -22.55 -3.45
C LEU A 50 6.24 -21.49 -2.43
N PHE A 51 6.71 -21.57 -1.18
CA PHE A 51 6.40 -20.57 -0.16
C PHE A 51 7.11 -19.25 -0.41
N PHE A 52 8.31 -19.28 -0.99
CA PHE A 52 8.99 -18.07 -1.47
C PHE A 52 8.20 -17.40 -2.60
N ALA A 53 7.73 -18.17 -3.58
CA ALA A 53 6.89 -17.64 -4.66
C ALA A 53 5.57 -17.06 -4.12
N LEU A 54 4.92 -17.71 -3.15
CA LEU A 54 3.73 -17.17 -2.48
C LEU A 54 4.01 -15.88 -1.73
N ASN A 55 5.12 -15.81 -0.97
CA ASN A 55 5.53 -14.60 -0.26
C ASN A 55 5.76 -13.43 -1.24
N LEU A 56 6.44 -13.70 -2.35
CA LEU A 56 6.66 -12.72 -3.42
C LEU A 56 5.33 -12.24 -4.03
N LEU A 57 4.38 -13.15 -4.27
CA LEU A 57 3.05 -12.79 -4.77
C LEU A 57 2.28 -11.91 -3.78
N VAL A 58 2.33 -12.21 -2.48
CA VAL A 58 1.72 -11.38 -1.43
C VAL A 58 2.29 -9.97 -1.47
N SER A 59 3.61 -9.84 -1.59
CA SER A 59 4.30 -8.55 -1.68
C SER A 59 3.87 -7.76 -2.93
N LEU A 60 3.77 -8.40 -4.10
CA LEU A 60 3.29 -7.77 -5.34
C LEU A 60 1.83 -7.29 -5.22
N VAL A 61 0.94 -8.09 -4.64
CA VAL A 61 -0.46 -7.72 -4.42
C VAL A 61 -0.58 -6.56 -3.42
N ALA A 62 0.21 -6.58 -2.35
CA ALA A 62 0.27 -5.49 -1.37
C ALA A 62 0.72 -4.17 -2.02
N ALA A 63 1.76 -4.22 -2.86
CA ALA A 63 2.25 -3.06 -3.59
C ALA A 63 1.17 -2.49 -4.54
N PHE A 64 0.45 -3.36 -5.25
CA PHE A 64 -0.65 -2.94 -6.12
C PHE A 64 -1.83 -2.32 -5.36
N ASP A 65 -2.25 -2.90 -4.24
CA ASP A 65 -3.31 -2.32 -3.40
C ASP A 65 -2.89 -0.96 -2.82
N ALA A 66 -1.65 -0.84 -2.33
CA ALA A 66 -1.09 0.42 -1.86
C ALA A 66 -1.10 1.50 -2.96
N TYR A 67 -0.72 1.13 -4.19
CA TYR A 67 -0.74 2.03 -5.34
C TYR A 67 -2.17 2.50 -5.68
N LYS A 68 -3.13 1.56 -5.72
CA LYS A 68 -4.54 1.87 -5.99
C LYS A 68 -5.13 2.77 -4.91
N LEU A 69 -4.81 2.50 -3.64
CA LEU A 69 -5.24 3.30 -2.50
C LEU A 69 -4.66 4.72 -2.55
N ALA A 70 -3.37 4.86 -2.85
CA ALA A 70 -2.71 6.16 -3.02
C ALA A 70 -3.36 6.97 -4.15
N SER A 71 -3.67 6.30 -5.27
CA SER A 71 -4.29 6.94 -6.43
C SER A 71 -5.69 7.46 -6.10
N LYS A 72 -6.51 6.67 -5.38
CA LYS A 72 -7.84 7.09 -4.94
C LYS A 72 -7.79 8.31 -4.01
N LYS A 73 -6.93 8.28 -2.98
CA LYS A 73 -6.77 9.42 -2.05
C LYS A 73 -6.34 10.70 -2.75
N ARG A 74 -5.48 10.60 -3.78
CA ARG A 74 -5.05 11.76 -4.57
C ARG A 74 -6.20 12.40 -5.35
N VAL A 75 -7.16 11.61 -5.84
CA VAL A 75 -8.34 12.13 -6.54
C VAL A 75 -9.25 12.87 -5.56
N GLU A 76 -9.53 12.26 -4.40
CA GLU A 76 -10.33 12.87 -3.32
C GLU A 76 -9.72 14.19 -2.80
N GLU A 77 -8.39 14.24 -2.64
CA GLU A 77 -7.68 15.48 -2.26
C GLU A 77 -7.79 16.58 -3.34
N LYS A 78 -7.85 16.22 -4.63
CA LYS A 78 -8.00 17.19 -5.71
C LYS A 78 -9.42 17.74 -5.81
N GLU A 79 -10.42 16.87 -5.65
CA GLU A 79 -11.83 17.26 -5.70
C GLU A 79 -12.18 18.20 -4.54
N SER A 80 -11.76 17.85 -3.32
CA SER A 80 -11.94 18.71 -2.14
C SER A 80 -11.24 20.07 -2.26
N GLN A 81 -10.04 20.13 -2.85
CA GLN A 81 -9.38 21.40 -3.15
C GLN A 81 -10.10 22.23 -4.21
N THR A 82 -10.71 21.57 -5.21
CA THR A 82 -11.47 22.26 -6.27
C THR A 82 -12.75 22.86 -5.71
N GLN A 83 -13.50 22.10 -4.90
CA GLN A 83 -14.71 22.57 -4.21
C GLN A 83 -14.40 23.76 -3.30
N ARG A 84 -13.36 23.66 -2.46
CA ARG A 84 -12.96 24.76 -1.56
C ARG A 84 -12.57 26.04 -2.31
N LYS A 85 -11.92 25.91 -3.47
CA LYS A 85 -11.60 27.06 -4.35
C LYS A 85 -12.84 27.66 -5.01
N GLN A 86 -13.88 26.87 -5.28
CA GLN A 86 -15.15 27.36 -5.81
C GLN A 86 -15.93 28.11 -4.73
N GLU A 87 -15.99 27.56 -3.50
CA GLU A 87 -16.60 28.24 -2.35
C GLU A 87 -15.93 29.59 -2.07
N LEU A 88 -14.60 29.63 -2.02
CA LEU A 88 -13.83 30.87 -1.80
C LEU A 88 -14.02 31.94 -2.89
N LYS A 89 -14.45 31.57 -4.09
CA LYS A 89 -14.76 32.52 -5.18
C LYS A 89 -16.20 32.99 -5.18
N ALA A 90 -17.07 32.33 -4.40
CA ALA A 90 -18.49 32.67 -4.28
C ALA A 90 -18.76 33.69 -3.15
N PHE A 91 -17.76 33.95 -2.30
CA PHE A 91 -17.72 35.02 -1.31
C PHE A 91 -16.90 36.20 -1.83
#